data_AF-A0A4Q3B3N9-F1
#
_entry.id   AF-A0A4Q3B3N9-F1
#
_cell.length_a   1.000
_cell.length_b   1.000
_cell.length_c   1.000
_cell.angle_alpha   90.00
_cell.angle_beta   90.00
_cell.angle_gamma   90.00
#
_symmetry.space_group_name_H-M   'P 1'
#
loop_
_entity.id
_entity.type
_entity.pdbx_description
1 polymer ?
#
loop_
_entity_poly.entity_id
_entity_poly.type
_entity_poly.pdbx_seq_one_letter_code
_entity_poly.pdbx_strand_id
1 'polypeptide(L)'
;VTFTPDESIFKNFHFVQEYLDNQFWNYCYLNAGLVMNLNGKRYVSKNGLLDLLQRKTNEDEIRYPIIHLKGDDIEVAITHENGYGEEYYSFVNGQFTTQGGTHLAAFREGYVKTIREFYKKDYDAADIRGSICSAISVRVQEPVFESQTKTKLGSQNVSEGGESMKNFIGNFLGKELNNFLHKNPTTADALKKRIEQNDNDEPTGKDKDAIVEKQKETTIFITEGDSASGSITKSRNVNTQAVFSLRGKPLNSYGLTKKIVYENEEFNLLQHALNIEEGYEGLRYYNIVIATDADVDGMHIRLLIMTFFLQFFPDLVKNNHVSILETPLFRVRNKQETIYCYDETEKQAAIKKLGSKPEITRFKGLGEISPEEFKRFISDDMRLQPVIMEQGEHIQQLLEYYMGKNTPSRQDFIIDNLKVEVDLVSEENI
;
A
#
# COMPACT_ATOMS: atom_id res chain seq x y z
N VAL A 1 15.62 29.92 -23.20
CA VAL A 1 14.23 30.36 -23.01
C VAL A 1 14.11 30.87 -21.60
N THR A 2 13.52 32.04 -21.41
CA THR A 2 13.28 32.63 -20.08
C THR A 2 11.80 33.00 -20.00
N PHE A 3 11.14 32.66 -18.90
CA PHE A 3 9.73 32.97 -18.70
C PHE A 3 9.45 33.22 -17.22
N THR A 4 8.36 33.93 -16.97
CA THR A 4 7.79 34.13 -15.63
C THR A 4 6.35 33.62 -15.67
N PRO A 5 5.93 32.74 -14.73
CA PRO A 5 4.53 32.33 -14.63
C PRO A 5 3.58 33.51 -14.52
N ASP A 6 2.42 33.41 -15.17
CA ASP A 6 1.38 34.44 -15.13
C ASP A 6 0.73 34.46 -13.74
N GLU A 7 0.94 35.55 -12.98
CA GLU A 7 0.43 35.74 -11.63
C GLU A 7 -1.11 35.80 -11.55
N SER A 8 -1.78 36.09 -12.67
CA SER A 8 -3.25 36.07 -12.73
C SER A 8 -3.80 34.64 -12.72
N ILE A 9 -3.03 33.67 -13.21
CA ILE A 9 -3.38 32.25 -13.29
C ILE A 9 -2.79 31.49 -12.10
N PHE A 10 -1.50 31.69 -11.83
CA PHE A 10 -0.74 31.02 -10.77
C PHE A 10 -0.49 31.96 -9.60
N LYS A 11 -1.44 32.01 -8.66
CA LYS A 11 -1.31 32.84 -7.45
C LYS A 11 -0.26 32.26 -6.50
N ASN A 12 0.61 33.13 -5.96
CA ASN A 12 1.66 32.77 -4.98
C ASN A 12 2.61 31.64 -5.44
N PHE A 13 2.96 31.61 -6.73
CA PHE A 13 3.84 30.55 -7.22
C PHE A 13 5.27 30.71 -6.68
N HIS A 14 5.92 29.58 -6.41
CA HIS A 14 7.35 29.52 -6.18
C HIS A 14 7.91 28.22 -6.78
N PHE A 15 9.16 28.25 -7.22
CA PHE A 15 9.82 27.03 -7.71
C PHE A 15 10.30 26.18 -6.53
N VAL A 16 9.92 24.92 -6.50
CA VAL A 16 10.35 23.98 -5.46
C VAL A 16 11.69 23.39 -5.85
N GLN A 17 12.75 23.80 -5.14
CA GLN A 17 14.12 23.42 -5.47
C GLN A 17 14.33 21.89 -5.44
N GLU A 18 13.78 21.18 -4.45
CA GLU A 18 13.91 19.72 -4.34
C GLU A 18 13.27 18.99 -5.53
N TYR A 19 12.12 19.47 -5.99
CA TYR A 19 11.46 18.93 -7.18
C TYR A 19 12.34 19.13 -8.42
N LEU A 20 12.85 20.34 -8.62
CA LEU A 20 13.76 20.65 -9.73
C LEU A 20 15.03 19.80 -9.67
N ASP A 21 15.63 19.63 -8.49
CA ASP A 21 16.82 18.80 -8.30
C ASP A 21 16.59 17.37 -8.78
N ASN A 22 15.45 16.77 -8.43
CA ASN A 22 15.08 15.43 -8.87
C ASN A 22 14.87 15.37 -10.39
N GLN A 23 14.21 16.36 -11.00
CA GLN A 23 14.02 16.41 -12.46
C GLN A 23 15.36 16.52 -13.20
N PHE A 24 16.27 17.39 -12.74
CA PHE A 24 17.59 17.56 -13.33
C PHE A 24 18.41 16.28 -13.24
N TRP A 25 18.35 15.58 -12.10
CA TRP A 25 19.02 14.29 -11.95
C TRP A 25 18.47 13.23 -12.90
N ASN A 26 17.14 13.09 -13.02
CA ASN A 26 16.53 12.17 -13.98
C ASN A 26 17.03 12.44 -15.40
N TYR A 27 17.04 13.70 -15.85
CA TYR A 27 17.58 14.04 -17.17
C TYR A 27 19.06 13.69 -17.33
N CYS A 28 19.88 13.91 -16.30
CA CYS A 28 21.30 13.55 -16.33
C CYS A 28 21.51 12.03 -16.41
N TYR A 29 20.75 11.23 -15.65
CA TYR A 29 20.86 9.76 -15.72
C TYR A 29 20.46 9.21 -17.08
N LEU A 30 19.49 9.84 -17.75
CA LEU A 30 19.02 9.41 -19.07
C LEU A 30 19.93 9.89 -20.21
N ASN A 31 20.87 10.80 -19.92
CA ASN A 31 21.79 11.38 -20.88
C ASN A 31 23.20 11.41 -20.28
N ALA A 32 23.84 10.24 -20.18
CA ALA A 32 25.18 10.11 -19.63
C ALA A 32 26.16 11.09 -20.31
N GLY A 33 26.89 11.86 -19.49
CA GLY A 33 27.80 12.90 -19.93
C GLY A 33 27.19 14.29 -20.10
N LEU A 34 25.85 14.43 -20.09
CA LEU A 34 25.20 15.73 -20.07
C LEU A 34 25.50 16.47 -18.77
N VAL A 35 25.94 17.72 -18.89
CA VAL A 35 26.18 18.61 -17.75
C VAL A 35 25.06 19.64 -17.71
N MET A 36 24.28 19.62 -16.63
CA MET A 36 23.26 20.63 -16.36
C MET A 36 23.70 21.50 -15.19
N ASN A 37 23.43 22.80 -15.26
CA ASN A 37 23.71 23.73 -14.17
C ASN A 37 22.41 24.38 -13.72
N LEU A 38 22.08 24.22 -12.43
CA LEU A 38 20.94 24.87 -11.78
C LEU A 38 21.46 25.69 -10.61
N ASN A 39 21.29 27.01 -10.66
CA ASN A 39 21.70 27.95 -9.60
C ASN A 39 23.15 27.75 -9.11
N GLY A 40 24.09 27.49 -10.05
CA GLY A 40 25.50 27.25 -9.75
C GLY A 40 25.84 25.83 -9.29
N LYS A 41 24.84 24.99 -8.99
CA LYS A 41 25.01 23.56 -8.73
C LYS A 41 25.10 22.79 -10.05
N ARG A 42 26.14 21.97 -10.17
CA ARG A 42 26.44 21.17 -11.35
C ARG A 42 25.90 19.74 -11.20
N TYR A 43 25.12 19.29 -12.17
CA TYR A 43 24.52 17.96 -12.26
C TYR A 43 25.16 17.25 -13.45
N VAL A 44 25.67 16.05 -13.21
CA VAL A 44 26.25 15.19 -14.25
C VAL A 44 26.20 13.76 -13.78
N SER A 45 25.69 12.88 -14.63
CA SER A 45 25.85 11.43 -14.49
C SER A 45 26.87 10.97 -15.52
N LYS A 46 27.85 10.17 -15.07
CA LYS A 46 28.87 9.60 -15.96
C LYS A 46 28.40 8.27 -16.53
N ASN A 47 27.66 7.49 -15.75
CA ASN A 47 27.30 6.12 -16.10
C ASN A 47 25.82 5.93 -16.41
N GLY A 48 25.00 6.98 -16.38
CA GLY A 48 23.59 6.90 -16.73
C GLY A 48 22.76 6.20 -15.65
N LEU A 49 21.98 5.17 -16.03
CA LEU A 49 21.10 4.47 -15.08
C LEU A 49 21.86 3.73 -13.96
N LEU A 50 23.14 3.40 -14.17
CA LEU A 50 23.98 2.88 -13.10
C LEU A 50 24.12 3.89 -11.95
N ASP A 51 24.36 5.17 -12.26
CA ASP A 51 24.49 6.21 -11.22
C ASP A 51 23.13 6.48 -10.54
N LEU A 52 22.01 6.32 -11.27
CA LEU A 52 20.67 6.40 -10.68
C LEU A 52 20.51 5.31 -9.63
N LEU A 53 20.74 4.05 -10.01
CA LEU A 53 20.50 2.93 -9.14
C LEU A 53 21.45 2.98 -7.93
N GLN A 54 22.73 3.29 -8.12
CA GLN A 54 23.69 3.51 -7.02
C GLN A 54 23.25 4.57 -5.99
N ARG A 55 22.44 5.54 -6.38
CA ARG A 55 21.90 6.57 -5.47
C ARG A 55 20.58 6.19 -4.82
N LYS A 56 19.89 5.21 -5.39
CA LYS A 56 18.61 4.69 -4.88
C LYS A 56 18.82 3.50 -3.97
N THR A 57 19.92 2.78 -4.16
CA THR A 57 20.28 1.60 -3.38
C THR A 57 21.38 1.90 -2.37
N ASN A 58 21.46 1.11 -1.30
CA ASN A 58 22.58 1.13 -0.35
C ASN A 58 23.56 -0.03 -0.66
N GLU A 59 24.86 0.26 -0.80
CA GLU A 59 25.88 -0.76 -1.12
C GLU A 59 25.94 -1.90 -0.09
N ASP A 60 25.60 -1.64 1.18
CA ASP A 60 25.54 -2.65 2.23
C ASP A 60 24.29 -3.55 2.15
N GLU A 61 23.30 -3.15 1.36
CA GLU A 61 22.00 -3.83 1.25
C GLU A 61 21.81 -4.58 -0.07
N ILE A 62 22.64 -4.30 -1.08
CA ILE A 62 22.59 -5.01 -2.37
C ILE A 62 23.23 -6.40 -2.25
N ARG A 63 22.59 -7.39 -2.88
CA ARG A 63 23.01 -8.80 -2.84
C ARG A 63 24.14 -9.11 -3.81
N TYR A 64 24.26 -8.31 -4.86
CA TYR A 64 25.29 -8.40 -5.87
C TYR A 64 25.48 -7.04 -6.55
N PRO A 65 26.63 -6.79 -7.22
CA PRO A 65 26.87 -5.52 -7.90
C PRO A 65 25.83 -5.22 -8.97
N ILE A 66 25.49 -3.94 -9.15
CA ILE A 66 24.49 -3.52 -10.14
C ILE A 66 24.89 -4.01 -11.54
N ILE A 67 24.00 -4.80 -12.15
CA ILE A 67 24.11 -5.25 -13.52
C ILE A 67 23.68 -4.10 -14.41
N HIS A 68 24.55 -3.64 -15.29
CA HIS A 68 24.29 -2.51 -16.19
C HIS A 68 24.44 -2.92 -17.65
N LEU A 69 23.35 -2.80 -18.40
CA LEU A 69 23.22 -3.25 -19.78
C LEU A 69 22.83 -2.06 -20.66
N LYS A 70 23.50 -1.91 -21.81
CA LYS A 70 23.21 -0.84 -22.78
C LYS A 70 23.01 -1.42 -24.18
N GLY A 71 21.95 -0.97 -24.83
CA GLY A 71 21.71 -1.07 -26.26
C GLY A 71 21.49 0.33 -26.86
N ASP A 72 21.19 0.39 -28.16
CA ASP A 72 21.06 1.68 -28.86
C ASP A 72 19.87 2.51 -28.37
N ASP A 73 18.72 1.85 -28.17
CA ASP A 73 17.45 2.46 -27.76
C ASP A 73 16.92 1.93 -26.41
N ILE A 74 17.78 1.28 -25.64
CA ILE A 74 17.44 0.71 -24.33
C ILE A 74 18.64 0.75 -23.38
N GLU A 75 18.41 1.14 -22.14
CA GLU A 75 19.38 1.05 -21.05
C GLU A 75 18.70 0.45 -19.83
N VAL A 76 19.37 -0.48 -19.16
CA VAL A 76 18.84 -1.22 -18.02
C VAL A 76 19.90 -1.31 -16.93
N ALA A 77 19.53 -0.99 -15.69
CA ALA A 77 20.32 -1.26 -14.49
C ALA A 77 19.50 -2.13 -13.53
N ILE A 78 20.08 -3.19 -12.98
CA ILE A 78 19.36 -4.17 -12.14
C ILE A 78 20.22 -4.57 -10.94
N THR A 79 19.63 -4.59 -9.75
CA THR A 79 20.15 -5.30 -8.59
C THR A 79 19.00 -5.87 -7.74
N HIS A 80 19.35 -6.62 -6.70
CA HIS A 80 18.42 -7.06 -5.66
C HIS A 80 18.91 -6.57 -4.29
N GLU A 81 17.97 -6.16 -3.45
CA GLU A 81 18.23 -5.67 -2.10
C GLU A 81 17.77 -6.67 -1.02
N ASN A 82 17.98 -6.29 0.24
CA ASN A 82 17.53 -7.03 1.42
C ASN A 82 16.06 -6.76 1.79
N GLY A 83 15.43 -5.72 1.21
CA GLY A 83 14.07 -5.29 1.52
C GLY A 83 12.97 -6.20 0.97
N TYR A 84 11.71 -5.83 1.12
CA TYR A 84 10.56 -6.53 0.54
C TYR A 84 9.90 -5.68 -0.55
N GLY A 85 9.33 -6.33 -1.58
CA GLY A 85 8.63 -5.65 -2.69
C GLY A 85 9.46 -5.54 -3.97
N GLU A 86 8.93 -4.86 -4.98
CA GLU A 86 9.61 -4.60 -6.26
C GLU A 86 9.72 -3.08 -6.44
N GLU A 87 10.91 -2.55 -6.76
CA GLU A 87 11.12 -1.13 -7.02
C GLU A 87 11.61 -0.90 -8.46
N TYR A 88 10.87 -0.09 -9.23
CA TYR A 88 11.18 0.20 -10.62
C TYR A 88 11.24 1.68 -10.95
N TYR A 89 12.34 2.08 -11.57
CA TYR A 89 12.54 3.40 -12.16
C TYR A 89 12.44 3.30 -13.68
N SER A 90 11.25 3.53 -14.23
CA SER A 90 10.98 3.33 -15.66
C SER A 90 10.86 4.65 -16.43
N PHE A 91 11.46 4.71 -17.62
CA PHE A 91 11.53 5.93 -18.44
C PHE A 91 11.28 5.65 -19.91
N VAL A 92 10.64 6.61 -20.58
CA VAL A 92 10.43 6.59 -22.04
C VAL A 92 10.79 7.95 -22.60
N ASN A 93 11.78 8.03 -23.51
CA ASN A 93 12.22 9.29 -24.14
C ASN A 93 12.49 10.44 -23.14
N GLY A 94 13.09 10.15 -21.99
CA GLY A 94 13.36 11.17 -20.97
C GLY A 94 12.23 11.40 -19.95
N GLN A 95 11.03 10.87 -20.21
CA GLN A 95 9.88 10.98 -19.31
C GLN A 95 9.91 9.88 -18.26
N PHE A 96 9.79 10.26 -16.98
CA PHE A 96 9.59 9.29 -15.90
C PHE A 96 8.16 8.78 -15.90
N THR A 97 7.98 7.47 -16.13
CA THR A 97 6.68 6.81 -16.16
C THR A 97 6.38 6.20 -14.80
N THR A 98 5.87 7.02 -13.87
CA THR A 98 5.59 6.64 -12.48
C THR A 98 4.57 5.50 -12.34
N GLN A 99 3.72 5.30 -13.33
CA GLN A 99 2.73 4.21 -13.38
C GLN A 99 3.16 3.08 -14.35
N GLY A 100 4.43 3.08 -14.78
CA GLY A 100 4.98 2.08 -15.69
C GLY A 100 4.38 2.15 -17.09
N GLY A 101 3.92 1.01 -17.60
CA GLY A 101 3.37 0.88 -18.94
C GLY A 101 3.85 -0.38 -19.65
N THR A 102 3.64 -0.43 -20.96
CA THR A 102 3.97 -1.58 -21.80
C THR A 102 5.45 -1.98 -21.73
N HIS A 103 6.36 -1.02 -21.63
CA HIS A 103 7.81 -1.25 -21.52
C HIS A 103 8.20 -1.89 -20.19
N LEU A 104 7.64 -1.42 -19.08
CA LEU A 104 7.92 -2.00 -17.77
C LEU A 104 7.34 -3.41 -17.66
N ALA A 105 6.13 -3.65 -18.17
CA ALA A 105 5.54 -4.99 -18.22
C ALA A 105 6.39 -5.96 -19.06
N ALA A 106 6.83 -5.52 -20.23
CA ALA A 106 7.73 -6.29 -21.10
C ALA A 106 9.08 -6.57 -20.44
N PHE A 107 9.62 -5.63 -19.66
CA PHE A 107 10.82 -5.84 -18.86
C PHE A 107 10.62 -6.90 -17.78
N ARG A 108 9.54 -6.80 -16.97
CA ARG A 108 9.23 -7.77 -15.91
C ARG A 108 9.11 -9.19 -16.46
N GLU A 109 8.44 -9.35 -17.61
CA GLU A 109 8.31 -10.64 -18.29
C GLU A 109 9.63 -11.13 -18.87
N GLY A 110 10.34 -10.27 -19.61
CA GLY A 110 11.60 -10.60 -20.28
C GLY A 110 12.71 -10.96 -19.29
N TYR A 111 12.76 -10.29 -18.14
CA TYR A 111 13.71 -10.58 -17.07
C TYR A 111 13.48 -11.98 -16.50
N VAL A 112 12.25 -12.29 -16.08
CA VAL A 112 11.87 -13.61 -15.55
C VAL A 112 12.20 -14.73 -16.55
N LYS A 113 11.81 -14.55 -17.82
CA LYS A 113 12.08 -15.53 -18.88
C LYS A 113 13.58 -15.78 -19.04
N THR A 114 14.38 -14.72 -19.11
CA THR A 114 15.84 -14.82 -19.30
C THR A 114 16.50 -15.56 -18.14
N ILE A 115 16.08 -15.29 -16.91
CA ILE A 115 16.62 -15.94 -15.71
C ILE A 115 16.29 -17.44 -15.69
N ARG A 116 15.04 -17.81 -16.00
CA ARG A 116 14.63 -19.23 -16.09
C ARG A 116 15.42 -19.99 -17.16
N GLU A 117 15.61 -19.38 -18.33
CA GLU A 117 16.39 -19.96 -19.42
C GLU A 117 17.88 -20.11 -19.06
N PHE A 118 18.47 -19.10 -18.41
CA PHE A 118 19.88 -19.12 -18.01
C PHE A 118 20.18 -20.24 -17.00
N TYR A 119 19.38 -20.36 -15.94
CA TYR A 119 19.57 -21.39 -14.92
C TYR A 119 18.94 -22.75 -15.27
N LYS A 120 18.15 -22.81 -16.36
CA LYS A 120 17.39 -24.00 -16.79
C LYS A 120 16.49 -24.56 -15.69
N LYS A 121 15.89 -23.66 -14.90
CA LYS A 121 14.96 -23.97 -13.81
C LYS A 121 13.79 -23.00 -13.86
N ASP A 122 12.58 -23.52 -13.70
CA ASP A 122 11.34 -22.75 -13.73
C ASP A 122 11.04 -22.20 -12.33
N TYR A 123 11.87 -21.26 -11.86
CA TYR A 123 11.65 -20.55 -10.58
C TYR A 123 10.34 -19.74 -10.62
N ASP A 124 9.68 -19.54 -9.48
CA ASP A 124 8.52 -18.66 -9.42
C ASP A 124 8.90 -17.23 -9.88
N ALA A 125 7.97 -16.57 -10.56
CA ALA A 125 8.20 -15.22 -11.04
C ALA A 125 8.36 -14.21 -9.89
N ALA A 126 7.67 -14.45 -8.76
CA ALA A 126 7.81 -13.68 -7.54
C ALA A 126 9.17 -13.86 -6.88
N ASP A 127 9.79 -15.04 -6.94
CA ASP A 127 11.12 -15.28 -6.39
C ASP A 127 12.21 -14.57 -7.18
N ILE A 128 12.04 -14.53 -8.51
CA ILE A 128 12.94 -13.82 -9.41
C ILE A 128 12.83 -12.30 -9.27
N ARG A 129 11.64 -11.76 -8.99
CA ARG A 129 11.42 -10.31 -8.91
C ARG A 129 11.43 -9.77 -7.48
N GLY A 130 11.26 -10.60 -6.46
CA GLY A 130 11.18 -10.14 -5.08
C GLY A 130 12.45 -9.37 -4.71
N SER A 131 12.31 -8.21 -4.06
CA SER A 131 13.40 -7.28 -3.71
C SER A 131 14.23 -6.76 -4.87
N ILE A 132 13.72 -6.83 -6.11
CA ILE A 132 14.39 -6.22 -7.24
C ILE A 132 14.35 -4.69 -7.10
N CYS A 133 15.49 -4.05 -7.32
CA CYS A 133 15.57 -2.62 -7.60
C CYS A 133 16.15 -2.46 -9.00
N SER A 134 15.38 -1.87 -9.92
CA SER A 134 15.79 -1.75 -11.31
C SER A 134 15.41 -0.42 -11.94
N ALA A 135 16.26 0.06 -12.85
CA ALA A 135 15.95 1.17 -13.72
C ALA A 135 15.94 0.71 -15.18
N ILE A 136 14.94 1.15 -15.94
CA ILE A 136 14.83 0.89 -17.38
C ILE A 136 14.49 2.19 -18.12
N SER A 137 15.23 2.48 -19.19
CA SER A 137 14.95 3.55 -20.12
C SER A 137 14.83 2.99 -21.52
N VAL A 138 13.75 3.33 -22.23
CA VAL A 138 13.55 2.98 -23.64
C VAL A 138 13.33 4.21 -24.49
N ARG A 139 13.81 4.16 -25.73
CA ARG A 139 13.50 5.14 -26.76
C ARG A 139 12.44 4.58 -27.70
N VAL A 140 11.39 5.35 -27.91
CA VAL A 140 10.20 4.94 -28.67
C VAL A 140 9.88 6.02 -29.69
N GLN A 141 9.67 5.64 -30.95
CA GLN A 141 9.21 6.56 -31.97
C GLN A 141 7.72 6.85 -31.76
N GLU A 142 7.37 8.14 -31.68
CA GLU A 142 6.00 8.61 -31.47
C GLU A 142 5.27 7.91 -30.30
N PRO A 143 5.77 8.02 -29.06
CA PRO A 143 5.19 7.32 -27.93
C PRO A 143 3.78 7.84 -27.62
N VAL A 144 2.84 6.90 -27.44
CA VAL A 144 1.48 7.16 -27.00
C VAL A 144 1.37 6.82 -25.53
N PHE A 145 0.98 7.81 -24.73
CA PHE A 145 0.73 7.66 -23.30
C PHE A 145 -0.78 7.59 -23.03
N GLU A 146 -1.19 6.87 -21.99
CA GLU A 146 -2.61 6.76 -21.61
C GLU A 146 -3.19 8.08 -21.08
N SER A 147 -2.33 9.02 -20.68
CA SER A 147 -2.73 10.30 -20.10
C SER A 147 -1.82 11.45 -20.52
N GLN A 148 -2.34 12.67 -20.40
CA GLN A 148 -1.60 13.90 -20.67
C GLN A 148 -0.38 14.08 -19.74
N THR A 149 -0.45 13.57 -18.52
CA THR A 149 0.66 13.61 -17.55
C THR A 149 1.79 12.65 -17.91
N LYS A 150 1.61 11.82 -18.95
CA LYS A 150 2.61 10.87 -19.50
C LYS A 150 3.21 9.94 -18.44
N THR A 151 2.38 9.55 -17.48
CA THR A 151 2.77 8.69 -16.35
C THR A 151 2.81 7.21 -16.73
N LYS A 152 2.11 6.80 -17.80
CA LYS A 152 1.99 5.42 -18.25
C LYS A 152 2.08 5.27 -19.76
N LEU A 153 3.01 4.45 -20.24
CA LEU A 153 3.16 4.17 -21.69
C LEU A 153 2.07 3.20 -22.17
N GLY A 154 1.38 3.57 -23.25
CA GLY A 154 0.38 2.74 -23.92
C GLY A 154 0.84 2.12 -25.25
N SER A 155 1.93 2.63 -25.86
CA SER A 155 2.48 2.09 -27.12
C SER A 155 2.85 0.62 -27.00
N GLN A 156 2.28 -0.22 -27.87
CA GLN A 156 2.56 -1.66 -27.91
C GLN A 156 3.83 -2.00 -28.71
N ASN A 157 4.31 -1.07 -29.54
CA ASN A 157 5.45 -1.23 -30.43
C ASN A 157 6.45 -0.09 -30.20
N VAL A 158 7.72 -0.33 -30.54
CA VAL A 158 8.81 0.66 -30.39
C VAL A 158 8.74 1.74 -31.47
N SER A 159 8.18 1.40 -32.63
CA SER A 159 7.89 2.31 -33.73
C SER A 159 6.67 1.83 -34.51
N GLU A 160 6.10 2.69 -35.34
CA GLU A 160 4.99 2.34 -36.23
C GLU A 160 5.41 1.20 -37.18
N GLY A 161 4.69 0.08 -37.14
CA GLY A 161 5.05 -1.14 -37.88
C GLY A 161 6.32 -1.85 -37.41
N GLY A 162 6.97 -1.35 -36.34
CA GLY A 162 8.17 -1.93 -35.75
C GLY A 162 7.89 -3.11 -34.83
N GLU A 163 8.94 -3.60 -34.19
CA GLU A 163 8.86 -4.70 -33.23
C GLU A 163 7.98 -4.33 -32.01
N SER A 164 7.29 -5.33 -31.46
CA SER A 164 6.52 -5.15 -30.22
C SER A 164 7.46 -4.85 -29.05
N MET A 165 6.97 -4.08 -28.09
CA MET A 165 7.72 -3.73 -26.87
C MET A 165 8.20 -4.99 -26.12
N LYS A 166 7.33 -6.01 -26.09
CA LYS A 166 7.62 -7.32 -25.51
C LYS A 166 8.79 -8.02 -26.18
N ASN A 167 8.79 -8.08 -27.51
CA ASN A 167 9.86 -8.76 -28.25
C ASN A 167 11.16 -7.95 -28.20
N PHE A 168 11.10 -6.63 -28.36
CA PHE A 168 12.27 -5.76 -28.31
C PHE A 168 13.02 -5.88 -26.98
N ILE A 169 12.32 -5.71 -25.85
CA ILE A 169 12.93 -5.80 -24.52
C ILE A 169 13.31 -7.24 -24.18
N GLY A 170 12.46 -8.21 -24.53
CA GLY A 170 12.73 -9.63 -24.29
C GLY A 170 13.97 -10.13 -25.02
N ASN A 171 14.16 -9.76 -26.28
CA ASN A 171 15.32 -10.10 -27.08
C ASN A 171 16.59 -9.42 -26.55
N PHE A 172 16.49 -8.15 -26.14
CA PHE A 172 17.60 -7.43 -25.52
C PHE A 172 18.08 -8.11 -24.23
N LEU A 173 17.17 -8.40 -23.30
CA LEU A 173 17.50 -9.09 -22.05
C LEU A 173 18.02 -10.51 -22.31
N GLY A 174 17.30 -11.28 -23.13
CA GLY A 174 17.66 -12.67 -23.46
C GLY A 174 19.06 -12.81 -24.05
N LYS A 175 19.56 -11.77 -24.73
CA LYS A 175 20.93 -11.71 -25.24
C LYS A 175 21.90 -11.08 -24.22
N GLU A 176 21.68 -9.83 -23.82
CA GLU A 176 22.68 -9.05 -23.09
C GLU A 176 22.78 -9.46 -21.62
N LEU A 177 21.66 -9.74 -20.94
CA LEU A 177 21.68 -10.23 -19.56
C LEU A 177 22.26 -11.65 -19.50
N ASN A 178 21.86 -12.52 -20.42
CA ASN A 178 22.41 -13.89 -20.51
C ASN A 178 23.93 -13.87 -20.72
N ASN A 179 24.41 -13.08 -21.69
CA ASN A 179 25.84 -12.88 -21.93
C ASN A 179 26.55 -12.31 -20.70
N PHE A 180 25.93 -11.35 -19.99
CA PHE A 180 26.50 -10.77 -18.77
C PHE A 180 26.67 -11.84 -17.68
N LEU A 181 25.64 -12.63 -17.41
CA LEU A 181 25.67 -13.66 -16.37
C LEU A 181 26.68 -14.77 -16.67
N HIS A 182 26.84 -15.16 -17.94
CA HIS A 182 27.90 -16.10 -18.34
C HIS A 182 29.31 -15.53 -18.14
N LYS A 183 29.51 -14.22 -18.37
CA LYS A 183 30.79 -13.54 -18.17
C LYS A 183 31.10 -13.26 -16.70
N ASN A 184 30.09 -13.19 -15.85
CA ASN A 184 30.20 -12.79 -14.44
C ASN A 184 29.63 -13.89 -13.53
N PRO A 185 30.28 -15.07 -13.44
CA PRO A 185 29.76 -16.21 -12.70
C PRO A 185 29.55 -15.92 -11.20
N THR A 186 30.37 -15.06 -10.59
CA THR A 186 30.20 -14.63 -9.20
C THR A 186 28.89 -13.87 -8.97
N THR A 187 28.51 -13.00 -9.91
CA THR A 187 27.24 -12.28 -9.87
C THR A 187 26.08 -13.23 -10.16
N ALA A 188 26.25 -14.13 -11.13
CA ALA A 188 25.26 -15.15 -11.43
C ALA A 188 25.01 -16.10 -10.24
N ASP A 189 26.04 -16.51 -9.51
CA ASP A 189 25.89 -17.35 -8.32
C ASP A 189 25.21 -16.59 -7.17
N ALA A 190 25.53 -15.31 -6.99
CA ALA A 190 24.89 -14.46 -5.98
C ALA A 190 23.41 -14.21 -6.29
N LEU A 191 23.09 -13.91 -7.56
CA LEU A 191 21.71 -13.79 -8.04
C LEU A 191 20.96 -15.11 -7.86
N LYS A 192 21.57 -16.24 -8.25
CA LYS A 192 20.99 -17.56 -8.06
C LYS A 192 20.71 -17.84 -6.59
N LYS A 193 21.67 -17.61 -5.70
CA LYS A 193 21.48 -17.76 -4.24
C LYS A 193 20.39 -16.86 -3.71
N ARG A 194 20.20 -15.66 -4.27
CA ARG A 194 19.15 -14.73 -3.86
C ARG A 194 17.77 -15.20 -4.32
N ILE A 195 17.65 -15.67 -5.56
CA ILE A 195 16.42 -16.30 -6.05
C ILE A 195 16.14 -17.56 -5.23
N GLU A 196 17.18 -18.36 -4.97
CA GLU A 196 17.10 -19.58 -4.18
C GLU A 196 16.91 -19.33 -2.69
N GLN A 197 17.20 -18.14 -2.17
CA GLN A 197 16.79 -17.77 -0.82
C GLN A 197 15.28 -17.59 -0.78
N ASN A 198 14.67 -16.99 -1.81
CA ASN A 198 13.22 -16.92 -1.91
C ASN A 198 12.59 -18.28 -2.26
N ASP A 199 13.25 -19.10 -3.09
CA ASP A 199 12.82 -20.46 -3.50
C ASP A 199 13.11 -21.52 -2.41
N ASN A 200 14.13 -21.36 -1.55
CA ASN A 200 14.35 -22.19 -0.34
C ASN A 200 13.66 -21.60 0.90
N ASP A 201 13.19 -20.36 0.81
CA ASP A 201 12.04 -19.85 1.56
C ASP A 201 10.71 -20.31 0.89
N GLU A 202 10.75 -21.35 0.04
CA GLU A 202 9.77 -22.43 0.14
C GLU A 202 10.15 -23.34 1.29
N PRO A 203 9.60 -23.11 2.47
CA PRO A 203 9.63 -24.11 3.50
C PRO A 203 8.96 -25.41 3.01
N THR A 204 9.71 -26.50 3.06
CA THR A 204 9.17 -27.84 2.84
C THR A 204 8.13 -28.16 3.90
N GLY A 205 6.84 -28.13 3.51
CA GLY A 205 5.70 -28.67 4.24
C GLY A 205 5.39 -28.00 5.59
N LYS A 206 6.26 -28.14 6.59
CA LYS A 206 6.02 -27.72 7.99
C LYS A 206 6.31 -26.24 8.26
N ASP A 207 7.34 -25.69 7.63
CA ASP A 207 7.72 -24.29 7.87
C ASP A 207 6.86 -23.31 7.00
N LYS A 208 6.11 -23.81 6.00
CA LYS A 208 5.21 -23.00 5.11
C LYS A 208 3.96 -22.66 5.86
N ASP A 209 3.42 -23.68 6.50
CA ASP A 209 2.39 -23.49 7.50
C ASP A 209 2.92 -22.53 8.55
N ALA A 210 4.13 -22.68 9.11
CA ALA A 210 4.64 -21.76 10.12
C ALA A 210 4.80 -20.30 9.65
N ILE A 211 5.31 -20.04 8.43
CA ILE A 211 5.46 -18.68 7.89
C ILE A 211 4.10 -18.08 7.50
N VAL A 212 3.23 -18.86 6.86
CA VAL A 212 1.86 -18.43 6.55
C VAL A 212 1.07 -18.20 7.83
N GLU A 213 1.25 -19.03 8.86
CA GLU A 213 0.63 -18.85 10.17
C GLU A 213 1.16 -17.59 10.83
N LYS A 214 2.47 -17.33 10.75
CA LYS A 214 3.06 -16.09 11.25
C LYS A 214 2.63 -14.87 10.45
N GLN A 215 2.39 -15.01 9.14
CA GLN A 215 1.82 -13.95 8.31
C GLN A 215 0.36 -13.71 8.68
N LYS A 216 -0.43 -14.76 8.99
CA LYS A 216 -1.78 -14.65 9.55
C LYS A 216 -1.83 -13.96 10.91
N GLU A 217 -0.72 -13.94 11.66
CA GLU A 217 -0.63 -13.15 12.90
C GLU A 217 -0.41 -11.65 12.62
N THR A 218 -0.01 -11.27 11.40
CA THR A 218 0.25 -9.86 11.08
C THR A 218 -1.05 -9.08 10.96
N THR A 219 -1.09 -7.92 11.61
CA THR A 219 -2.26 -7.07 11.68
C THR A 219 -1.88 -5.62 11.47
N ILE A 220 -2.67 -4.86 10.73
CA ILE A 220 -2.60 -3.41 10.69
C ILE A 220 -3.91 -2.80 11.19
N PHE A 221 -3.80 -1.89 12.16
CA PHE A 221 -4.92 -1.15 12.70
C PHE A 221 -5.05 0.19 11.97
N ILE A 222 -6.16 0.40 11.28
CA ILE A 222 -6.52 1.69 10.67
C ILE A 222 -7.34 2.47 11.69
N THR A 223 -6.86 3.66 12.07
CA THR A 223 -7.43 4.47 13.16
C THR A 223 -7.83 5.87 12.67
N GLU A 224 -8.80 6.50 13.32
CA GLU A 224 -9.37 7.80 12.96
C GLU A 224 -8.41 9.00 13.12
N GLY A 225 -7.39 8.87 13.96
CA GLY A 225 -6.38 9.92 14.15
C GLY A 225 -5.43 9.64 15.31
N ASP A 226 -4.52 10.57 15.57
CA ASP A 226 -3.37 10.40 16.47
C ASP A 226 -3.75 9.99 17.91
N SER A 227 -4.92 10.41 18.40
CA SER A 227 -5.42 10.04 19.72
C SER A 227 -5.61 8.53 19.85
N ALA A 228 -6.43 7.95 18.95
CA ALA A 228 -6.66 6.52 18.89
C ALA A 228 -5.37 5.76 18.53
N SER A 229 -4.60 6.26 17.57
CA SER A 229 -3.32 5.66 17.18
C SER A 229 -2.32 5.61 18.34
N GLY A 230 -2.30 6.62 19.21
CA GLY A 230 -1.41 6.72 20.35
C GLY A 230 -1.62 5.60 21.37
N SER A 231 -2.87 5.25 21.65
CA SER A 231 -3.21 4.11 22.52
C SER A 231 -2.71 2.80 21.91
N ILE A 232 -3.06 2.52 20.65
CA ILE A 232 -2.67 1.27 19.98
C ILE A 232 -1.15 1.16 19.84
N THR A 233 -0.48 2.25 19.47
CA THR A 233 0.98 2.26 19.26
C THR A 233 1.75 1.89 20.53
N LYS A 234 1.25 2.29 21.70
CA LYS A 234 1.86 1.95 23.01
C LYS A 234 1.54 0.53 23.47
N SER A 235 0.44 -0.06 22.99
CA SER A 235 -0.04 -1.37 23.44
C SER A 235 0.34 -2.52 22.51
N ARG A 236 0.58 -2.24 21.23
CA ARG A 236 0.75 -3.24 20.17
C ARG A 236 1.99 -4.12 20.34
N ASN A 237 1.92 -5.33 19.79
CA ASN A 237 3.12 -6.12 19.52
C ASN A 237 3.84 -5.58 18.29
N VAL A 238 4.97 -4.91 18.47
CA VAL A 238 5.74 -4.29 17.37
C VAL A 238 6.19 -5.25 16.28
N ASN A 239 6.25 -6.57 16.57
CA ASN A 239 6.69 -7.57 15.61
C ASN A 239 5.58 -8.00 14.64
N THR A 240 4.31 -7.96 15.07
CA THR A 240 3.18 -8.47 14.29
C THR A 240 2.12 -7.42 13.99
N GLN A 241 2.12 -6.29 14.71
CA GLN A 241 1.05 -5.30 14.64
C GLN A 241 1.57 -3.95 14.18
N ALA A 242 0.91 -3.37 13.17
CA ALA A 242 1.14 -2.03 12.64
C ALA A 242 -0.05 -1.11 12.92
N VAL A 243 0.19 0.21 12.87
CA VAL A 243 -0.86 1.22 13.04
C VAL A 243 -0.77 2.20 11.87
N PHE A 244 -1.90 2.43 11.23
CA PHE A 244 -2.10 3.47 10.23
C PHE A 244 -3.07 4.50 10.80
N SER A 245 -2.63 5.75 10.88
CA SER A 245 -3.45 6.86 11.37
C SER A 245 -3.99 7.65 10.20
N LEU A 246 -5.31 7.78 10.12
CA LEU A 246 -5.96 8.65 9.15
C LEU A 246 -5.83 10.10 9.58
N ARG A 247 -5.60 11.00 8.62
CA ARG A 247 -5.58 12.43 8.87
C ARG A 247 -6.96 13.02 8.61
N GLY A 248 -7.88 12.73 9.53
CA GLY A 248 -9.27 13.18 9.46
C GLY A 248 -10.16 12.25 8.63
N LYS A 249 -11.32 12.77 8.21
CA LYS A 249 -12.35 11.97 7.54
C LYS A 249 -11.89 11.60 6.11
N PRO A 250 -11.83 10.30 5.77
CA PRO A 250 -11.49 9.87 4.42
C PRO A 250 -12.45 10.43 3.37
N LEU A 251 -11.96 10.60 2.15
CA LEU A 251 -12.82 10.97 1.03
C LEU A 251 -13.87 9.87 0.80
N ASN A 252 -15.15 10.24 0.64
CA ASN A 252 -16.16 9.29 0.19
C ASN A 252 -15.79 8.81 -1.22
N SER A 253 -15.30 7.58 -1.31
CA SER A 253 -14.78 7.00 -2.54
C SER A 253 -15.88 6.43 -3.45
N TYR A 254 -17.14 6.43 -2.98
CA TYR A 254 -18.25 5.91 -3.75
C TYR A 254 -18.47 6.69 -5.05
N GLY A 255 -18.56 5.97 -6.16
CA GLY A 255 -18.76 6.56 -7.50
C GLY A 255 -17.54 7.33 -8.04
N LEU A 256 -16.45 7.42 -7.27
CA LEU A 256 -15.19 7.98 -7.75
C LEU A 256 -14.42 6.95 -8.58
N THR A 257 -13.66 7.44 -9.55
CA THR A 257 -12.77 6.58 -10.33
C THR A 257 -11.53 6.20 -9.51
N LYS A 258 -10.93 5.05 -9.84
CA LYS A 258 -9.68 4.58 -9.23
C LYS A 258 -8.59 5.66 -9.27
N LYS A 259 -8.52 6.43 -10.36
CA LYS A 259 -7.59 7.57 -10.50
C LYS A 259 -7.78 8.63 -9.40
N ILE A 260 -9.01 9.08 -9.14
CA ILE A 260 -9.27 10.13 -8.13
C ILE A 260 -8.92 9.63 -6.73
N VAL A 261 -9.23 8.37 -6.43
CA VAL A 261 -8.88 7.74 -5.17
C VAL A 261 -7.36 7.59 -5.02
N TYR A 262 -6.64 7.31 -6.11
CA TYR A 262 -5.18 7.17 -6.11
C TYR A 262 -4.45 8.52 -5.97
N GLU A 263 -5.05 9.61 -6.44
CA GLU A 263 -4.55 10.97 -6.26
C GLU A 263 -4.84 11.53 -4.86
N ASN A 264 -5.78 10.91 -4.11
CA ASN A 264 -6.02 11.26 -2.72
C ASN A 264 -4.87 10.78 -1.84
N GLU A 265 -4.24 11.70 -1.10
CA GLU A 265 -3.07 11.42 -0.27
C GLU A 265 -3.31 10.29 0.74
N GLU A 266 -4.43 10.33 1.48
CA GLU A 266 -4.74 9.33 2.52
C GLU A 266 -4.90 7.93 1.93
N PHE A 267 -5.66 7.79 0.84
CA PHE A 267 -5.81 6.50 0.17
C PHE A 267 -4.54 6.05 -0.54
N ASN A 268 -3.73 6.96 -1.06
CA ASN A 268 -2.44 6.63 -1.64
C ASN A 268 -1.50 6.03 -0.58
N LEU A 269 -1.39 6.69 0.58
CA LEU A 269 -0.59 6.23 1.72
C LEU A 269 -1.10 4.90 2.27
N LEU A 270 -2.42 4.73 2.39
CA LEU A 270 -3.02 3.48 2.86
C LEU A 270 -2.70 2.31 1.93
N GLN A 271 -2.80 2.53 0.61
CA GLN A 271 -2.49 1.50 -0.38
C GLN A 271 -1.02 1.08 -0.36
N HIS A 272 -0.10 2.05 -0.22
CA HIS A 272 1.34 1.75 -0.05
C HIS A 272 1.61 1.01 1.26
N ALA A 273 0.94 1.39 2.35
CA ALA A 273 1.08 0.72 3.64
C ALA A 273 0.62 -0.74 3.58
N LEU A 274 -0.45 -1.02 2.84
CA LEU A 274 -1.00 -2.36 2.64
C LEU A 274 -0.32 -3.16 1.52
N ASN A 275 0.39 -2.49 0.61
CA ASN A 275 0.94 -3.05 -0.62
C ASN A 275 -0.13 -3.67 -1.54
N ILE A 276 -1.21 -2.92 -1.80
CA ILE A 276 -2.38 -3.41 -2.56
C ILE A 276 -2.58 -2.77 -3.94
N GLU A 277 -1.64 -1.98 -4.43
CA GLU A 277 -1.83 -1.17 -5.65
C GLU A 277 -2.10 -2.02 -6.91
N GLU A 278 -1.43 -3.17 -7.02
CA GLU A 278 -1.54 -4.12 -8.13
C GLU A 278 -2.52 -5.29 -7.84
N GLY A 279 -3.13 -5.34 -6.64
CA GLY A 279 -4.03 -6.43 -6.22
C GLY A 279 -3.75 -6.91 -4.80
N TYR A 280 -4.38 -8.02 -4.37
CA TYR A 280 -4.23 -8.55 -3.01
C TYR A 280 -3.07 -9.55 -2.83
N GLU A 281 -2.46 -10.04 -3.91
CA GLU A 281 -1.41 -11.08 -3.87
C GLU A 281 -0.12 -10.62 -3.16
N GLY A 282 0.10 -9.29 -3.04
CA GLY A 282 1.23 -8.69 -2.33
C GLY A 282 0.91 -8.16 -0.93
N LEU A 283 -0.25 -8.51 -0.36
CA LEU A 283 -0.75 -7.92 0.87
C LEU A 283 0.28 -8.00 2.02
N ARG A 284 0.67 -6.83 2.55
CA ARG A 284 1.71 -6.72 3.58
C ARG A 284 1.27 -7.24 4.95
N TYR A 285 0.00 -7.06 5.28
CA TYR A 285 -0.59 -7.46 6.56
C TYR A 285 -1.81 -8.32 6.31
N TYR A 286 -1.81 -9.54 6.86
CA TYR A 286 -2.90 -10.49 6.61
C TYR A 286 -4.24 -9.99 7.16
N ASN A 287 -4.24 -9.36 8.35
CA ASN A 287 -5.44 -8.77 8.94
C ASN A 287 -5.40 -7.25 8.82
N ILE A 288 -6.44 -6.69 8.21
CA ILE A 288 -6.73 -5.26 8.14
C ILE A 288 -7.86 -4.98 9.12
N VAL A 289 -7.54 -4.31 10.22
CA VAL A 289 -8.49 -4.06 11.30
C VAL A 289 -8.84 -2.58 11.36
N ILE A 290 -10.10 -2.25 11.11
CA ILE A 290 -10.64 -0.89 11.25
C ILE A 290 -10.95 -0.66 12.73
N ALA A 291 -10.18 0.22 13.37
CA ALA A 291 -10.29 0.57 14.79
C ALA A 291 -10.72 2.03 14.93
N THR A 292 -12.04 2.24 15.01
CA THR A 292 -12.67 3.57 15.15
C THR A 292 -13.35 3.71 16.50
N ASP A 293 -13.53 4.95 16.96
CA ASP A 293 -14.26 5.24 18.19
C ASP A 293 -15.74 4.83 18.06
N ALA A 294 -16.38 4.55 19.21
CA ALA A 294 -17.79 4.15 19.29
C ALA A 294 -18.71 5.38 19.36
N ASP A 295 -18.46 6.35 18.49
CA ASP A 295 -19.23 7.58 18.34
C ASP A 295 -19.68 7.80 16.89
N VAL A 296 -20.37 8.91 16.65
CA VAL A 296 -20.93 9.24 15.33
C VAL A 296 -19.86 9.48 14.26
N ASP A 297 -18.69 9.99 14.64
CA ASP A 297 -17.61 10.31 13.72
C ASP A 297 -16.82 9.04 13.36
N GLY A 298 -16.51 8.21 14.35
CA GLY A 298 -15.91 6.90 14.16
C GLY A 298 -16.78 5.96 13.34
N MET A 299 -18.10 5.95 13.56
CA MET A 299 -19.04 5.22 12.72
C MET A 299 -19.02 5.69 11.25
N HIS A 300 -18.91 7.00 11.02
CA HIS A 300 -18.83 7.55 9.68
C HIS A 300 -17.51 7.19 8.99
N ILE A 301 -16.37 7.29 9.68
CA ILE A 301 -15.07 6.90 9.13
C ILE A 301 -15.02 5.41 8.81
N ARG A 302 -15.58 4.58 9.69
CA ARG A 302 -15.73 3.14 9.47
C ARG A 302 -16.45 2.88 8.15
N LEU A 303 -17.57 3.56 7.91
CA LEU A 303 -18.34 3.43 6.66
C LEU A 303 -17.53 3.87 5.42
N LEU A 304 -16.77 4.96 5.51
CA LEU A 304 -15.95 5.48 4.41
C LEU A 304 -14.80 4.51 4.05
N ILE A 305 -14.11 3.96 5.04
CA ILE A 305 -13.04 2.97 4.82
C ILE A 305 -13.60 1.64 4.31
N MET A 306 -14.73 1.18 4.85
CA MET A 306 -15.41 -0.02 4.32
C MET A 306 -15.81 0.16 2.86
N THR A 307 -16.34 1.33 2.50
CA THR A 307 -16.71 1.68 1.11
C THR A 307 -15.51 1.59 0.17
N PHE A 308 -14.35 2.08 0.61
CA PHE A 308 -13.11 1.98 -0.15
C PHE A 308 -12.73 0.52 -0.42
N PHE A 309 -12.70 -0.34 0.61
CA PHE A 309 -12.38 -1.75 0.43
C PHE A 309 -13.40 -2.49 -0.43
N LEU A 310 -14.70 -2.29 -0.19
CA LEU A 310 -15.76 -2.93 -0.96
C LEU A 310 -15.76 -2.55 -2.44
N GLN A 311 -15.45 -1.29 -2.78
CA GLN A 311 -15.48 -0.82 -4.15
C GLN A 311 -14.19 -1.14 -4.93
N PHE A 312 -13.02 -0.96 -4.33
CA PHE A 312 -11.74 -1.04 -5.03
C PHE A 312 -10.98 -2.34 -4.78
N PHE A 313 -11.23 -3.00 -3.64
CA PHE A 313 -10.53 -4.22 -3.22
C PHE A 313 -11.51 -5.27 -2.67
N PRO A 314 -12.59 -5.61 -3.39
CA PRO A 314 -13.63 -6.52 -2.88
C PRO A 314 -13.07 -7.90 -2.52
N ASP A 315 -11.99 -8.34 -3.15
CA ASP A 315 -11.37 -9.64 -2.86
C ASP A 315 -10.70 -9.69 -1.50
N LEU A 316 -10.21 -8.56 -0.96
CA LEU A 316 -9.74 -8.49 0.44
C LEU A 316 -10.88 -8.79 1.41
N VAL A 317 -12.07 -8.29 1.11
CA VAL A 317 -13.26 -8.51 1.93
C VAL A 317 -13.74 -9.97 1.79
N LYS A 318 -13.83 -10.49 0.56
CA LYS A 318 -14.24 -11.90 0.31
C LYS A 318 -13.33 -12.91 1.00
N ASN A 319 -12.03 -12.61 1.07
CA ASN A 319 -11.03 -13.47 1.68
C ASN A 319 -10.87 -13.22 3.19
N ASN A 320 -11.79 -12.48 3.82
CA ASN A 320 -11.83 -12.19 5.26
C ASN A 320 -10.59 -11.47 5.81
N HIS A 321 -9.91 -10.67 5.00
CA HIS A 321 -8.78 -9.85 5.47
C HIS A 321 -9.25 -8.60 6.22
N VAL A 322 -10.47 -8.10 5.95
CA VAL A 322 -10.97 -6.85 6.52
C VAL A 322 -11.93 -7.12 7.69
N SER A 323 -11.61 -6.59 8.86
CA SER A 323 -12.42 -6.71 10.08
C SER A 323 -12.55 -5.37 10.79
N ILE A 324 -13.54 -5.26 11.66
CA ILE A 324 -13.74 -4.12 12.56
C ILE A 324 -13.33 -4.56 13.97
N LEU A 325 -12.53 -3.72 14.65
CA LEU A 325 -12.22 -3.94 16.06
C LEU A 325 -13.44 -3.59 16.91
N GLU A 326 -13.94 -4.55 17.67
CA GLU A 326 -14.89 -4.28 18.74
C GLU A 326 -14.13 -3.93 20.01
N THR A 327 -14.50 -2.81 20.63
CA THR A 327 -13.98 -2.39 21.92
C THR A 327 -15.10 -2.31 22.95
N PRO A 328 -14.81 -2.54 24.24
CA PRO A 328 -15.84 -2.48 25.26
C PRO A 328 -16.41 -1.06 25.36
N LEU A 329 -17.73 -0.97 25.50
CA LEU A 329 -18.43 0.28 25.76
C LEU A 329 -18.39 0.66 27.24
N PHE A 330 -18.29 -0.35 28.12
CA PHE A 330 -18.29 -0.16 29.56
C PHE A 330 -17.23 -1.00 30.28
N ARG A 331 -16.80 -0.52 31.44
CA ARG A 331 -16.03 -1.27 32.43
C ARG A 331 -16.80 -1.24 33.75
N VAL A 332 -17.10 -2.42 34.29
CA VAL A 332 -17.78 -2.59 35.58
C VAL A 332 -16.79 -3.27 36.53
N ARG A 333 -16.43 -2.63 37.64
CA ARG A 333 -15.41 -3.14 38.58
C ARG A 333 -15.81 -3.04 40.04
N ASN A 334 -15.30 -3.95 40.84
CA ASN A 334 -15.29 -3.84 42.30
C ASN A 334 -13.82 -3.96 42.81
N LYS A 335 -13.62 -4.17 44.11
CA LYS A 335 -12.27 -4.30 44.70
C LYS A 335 -11.53 -5.58 44.26
N GLN A 336 -12.23 -6.58 43.72
CA GLN A 336 -11.74 -7.92 43.47
C GLN A 336 -11.72 -8.28 41.97
N GLU A 337 -12.71 -7.85 41.20
CA GLU A 337 -12.91 -8.23 39.79
C GLU A 337 -13.23 -7.01 38.92
N THR A 338 -12.80 -7.04 37.66
CA THR A 338 -13.09 -6.04 36.62
C THR A 338 -13.63 -6.75 35.39
N ILE A 339 -14.80 -6.30 34.91
CA ILE A 339 -15.51 -6.88 33.77
C ILE A 339 -15.65 -5.80 32.71
N TYR A 340 -15.26 -6.12 31.47
CA TYR A 340 -15.46 -5.26 30.31
C TYR A 340 -16.70 -5.71 29.55
N CYS A 341 -17.56 -4.76 29.19
CA CYS A 341 -18.86 -5.02 28.58
C CYS A 341 -18.96 -4.30 27.23
N TYR A 342 -19.43 -5.01 26.21
CA TYR A 342 -19.52 -4.57 24.82
C TYR A 342 -20.92 -4.10 24.43
N ASP A 343 -21.91 -4.39 25.27
CA ASP A 343 -23.27 -3.89 25.11
C ASP A 343 -23.94 -3.63 26.47
N GLU A 344 -25.14 -3.06 26.43
CA GLU A 344 -25.90 -2.74 27.64
C GLU A 344 -26.36 -4.01 28.39
N THR A 345 -26.61 -5.13 27.69
CA THR A 345 -27.02 -6.39 28.32
C THR A 345 -25.88 -7.03 29.13
N GLU A 346 -24.67 -7.03 28.60
CA GLU A 346 -23.45 -7.45 29.29
C GLU A 346 -23.19 -6.57 30.52
N LYS A 347 -23.41 -5.25 30.40
CA LYS A 347 -23.30 -4.32 31.53
C LYS A 347 -24.28 -4.65 32.65
N GLN A 348 -25.56 -4.85 32.34
CA GLN A 348 -26.57 -5.19 33.35
C GLN A 348 -26.26 -6.54 34.03
N ALA A 349 -25.78 -7.53 33.27
CA ALA A 349 -25.33 -8.80 33.81
C ALA A 349 -24.12 -8.65 34.73
N ALA A 350 -23.14 -7.82 34.35
CA ALA A 350 -21.94 -7.54 35.15
C ALA A 350 -22.29 -6.83 36.47
N ILE A 351 -23.21 -5.86 36.44
CA ILE A 351 -23.70 -5.17 37.65
C ILE A 351 -24.35 -6.17 38.60
N LYS A 352 -25.22 -7.04 38.09
CA LYS A 352 -25.89 -8.07 38.88
C LYS A 352 -24.91 -9.08 39.49
N LYS A 353 -23.85 -9.45 38.74
CA LYS A 353 -22.81 -10.37 39.20
C LYS A 353 -21.93 -9.75 40.30
N LEU A 354 -21.50 -8.51 40.13
CA LEU A 354 -20.57 -7.83 41.04
C LEU A 354 -21.25 -7.31 42.32
N GLY A 355 -22.58 -7.22 42.31
CA GLY A 355 -23.39 -6.96 43.49
C GLY A 355 -23.23 -5.52 44.00
N SER A 356 -22.59 -5.36 45.16
CA SER A 356 -22.55 -4.09 45.90
C SER A 356 -21.91 -2.96 45.09
N LYS A 357 -22.74 -2.00 44.64
CA LYS A 357 -22.38 -0.72 43.98
C LYS A 357 -21.03 -0.75 43.23
N PRO A 358 -20.93 -1.52 42.12
CA PRO A 358 -19.71 -1.53 41.33
C PRO A 358 -19.45 -0.15 40.71
N GLU A 359 -18.18 0.17 40.52
CA GLU A 359 -17.76 1.35 39.75
C GLU A 359 -17.98 1.05 38.25
N ILE A 360 -18.70 1.93 37.56
CA ILE A 360 -19.02 1.80 36.14
C ILE A 360 -18.35 2.95 35.40
N THR A 361 -17.54 2.62 34.39
CA THR A 361 -16.93 3.59 33.46
C THR A 361 -17.51 3.33 32.07
N ARG A 362 -17.95 4.37 31.35
CA ARG A 362 -18.30 4.30 29.92
C ARG A 362 -17.11 4.82 29.12
N PHE A 363 -16.65 4.06 28.14
CA PHE A 363 -15.63 4.50 27.20
C PHE A 363 -16.30 5.20 26.02
N LYS A 364 -15.86 6.41 25.68
CA LYS A 364 -16.36 7.14 24.51
C LYS A 364 -15.45 7.03 23.31
N GLY A 365 -14.14 6.92 23.54
CA GLY A 365 -13.15 6.79 22.48
C GLY A 365 -11.99 5.88 22.87
N LEU A 366 -11.26 5.40 21.88
CA LEU A 366 -10.13 4.50 22.03
C LEU A 366 -8.97 5.15 22.81
N GLY A 367 -8.89 6.49 22.77
CA GLY A 367 -7.91 7.28 23.53
C GLY A 367 -8.15 7.32 25.05
N GLU A 368 -9.36 7.02 25.53
CA GLU A 368 -9.70 7.06 26.97
C GLU A 368 -9.26 5.80 27.72
N ILE A 369 -9.00 4.72 26.99
CA ILE A 369 -8.57 3.44 27.54
C ILE A 369 -7.07 3.49 27.76
N SER A 370 -6.62 3.12 28.97
CA SER A 370 -5.20 3.10 29.27
C SER A 370 -4.44 2.07 28.42
N PRO A 371 -3.17 2.28 28.04
CA PRO A 371 -2.43 1.32 27.20
C PRO A 371 -2.35 -0.10 27.77
N GLU A 372 -2.29 -0.25 29.10
CA GLU A 372 -2.28 -1.55 29.76
C GLU A 372 -3.60 -2.30 29.61
N GLU A 373 -4.73 -1.58 29.67
CA GLU A 373 -6.05 -2.14 29.41
C GLU A 373 -6.23 -2.44 27.93
N PHE A 374 -5.86 -1.49 27.07
CA PHE A 374 -6.01 -1.60 25.62
C PHE A 374 -5.25 -2.81 25.05
N LYS A 375 -4.08 -3.13 25.61
CA LYS A 375 -3.29 -4.30 25.22
C LYS A 375 -4.11 -5.60 25.26
N ARG A 376 -5.07 -5.71 26.17
CA ARG A 376 -5.95 -6.89 26.29
C ARG A 376 -6.95 -7.00 25.15
N PHE A 377 -7.31 -5.88 24.53
CA PHE A 377 -8.30 -5.83 23.44
C PHE A 377 -7.67 -6.04 22.06
N ILE A 378 -6.35 -5.98 21.96
CA ILE A 378 -5.59 -6.23 20.72
C ILE A 378 -4.61 -7.40 20.86
N SER A 379 -4.80 -8.26 21.85
CA SER A 379 -4.04 -9.51 22.02
C SER A 379 -4.85 -10.71 21.51
N ASP A 380 -4.57 -11.91 21.98
CA ASP A 380 -5.17 -13.16 21.48
C ASP A 380 -6.71 -13.22 21.63
N ASP A 381 -7.27 -12.51 22.62
CA ASP A 381 -8.73 -12.42 22.87
C ASP A 381 -9.42 -11.26 22.12
N MET A 382 -8.80 -10.73 21.07
CA MET A 382 -9.35 -9.61 20.29
C MET A 382 -10.71 -9.96 19.70
N ARG A 383 -11.72 -9.12 19.96
CA ARG A 383 -13.04 -9.25 19.33
C ARG A 383 -13.02 -8.54 17.98
N LEU A 384 -13.02 -9.33 16.91
CA LEU A 384 -13.10 -8.84 15.53
C LEU A 384 -14.46 -9.17 14.93
N GLN A 385 -15.10 -8.16 14.35
CA GLN A 385 -16.27 -8.35 13.51
C GLN A 385 -15.81 -8.39 12.04
N PRO A 386 -15.80 -9.55 11.37
CA PRO A 386 -15.40 -9.63 9.97
C PRO A 386 -16.38 -8.87 9.09
N VAL A 387 -15.85 -8.17 8.08
CA VAL A 387 -16.70 -7.57 7.04
C VAL A 387 -17.02 -8.67 6.04
N ILE A 388 -18.25 -9.18 6.10
CA ILE A 388 -18.71 -10.29 5.26
C ILE A 388 -19.56 -9.74 4.12
N MET A 389 -19.46 -10.35 2.94
CA MET A 389 -20.38 -10.13 1.83
C MET A 389 -21.26 -11.36 1.66
N GLU A 390 -22.59 -11.19 1.79
CA GLU A 390 -23.53 -12.28 1.59
C GLU A 390 -23.60 -12.70 0.10
N GLN A 391 -23.74 -13.99 -0.16
CA GLN A 391 -23.83 -14.50 -1.53
C GLN A 391 -25.11 -14.01 -2.21
N GLY A 392 -24.97 -13.25 -3.30
CA GLY A 392 -26.08 -12.77 -4.13
C GLY A 392 -26.43 -11.29 -3.96
N GLU A 393 -25.84 -10.60 -2.98
CA GLU A 393 -26.00 -9.15 -2.85
C GLU A 393 -25.16 -8.41 -3.89
N HIS A 394 -25.81 -7.51 -4.65
CA HIS A 394 -25.08 -6.56 -5.49
C HIS A 394 -24.47 -5.47 -4.61
N ILE A 395 -23.19 -5.59 -4.27
CA ILE A 395 -22.38 -4.59 -3.54
C ILE A 395 -22.64 -3.18 -4.09
N GLN A 396 -22.74 -3.06 -5.42
CA GLN A 396 -22.97 -1.80 -6.09
C GLN A 396 -24.31 -1.15 -5.72
N GLN A 397 -25.39 -1.93 -5.55
CA GLN A 397 -26.70 -1.44 -5.12
C GLN A 397 -26.70 -1.02 -3.64
N LEU A 398 -26.03 -1.81 -2.79
CA LEU A 398 -25.88 -1.50 -1.36
C LEU A 398 -25.11 -0.18 -1.17
N LEU A 399 -23.95 -0.05 -1.84
CA LEU A 399 -23.14 1.16 -1.80
C LEU A 399 -23.87 2.35 -2.45
N GLU A 400 -24.64 2.14 -3.52
CA GLU A 400 -25.46 3.20 -4.13
C GLU A 400 -26.49 3.76 -3.17
N TYR A 401 -27.18 2.87 -2.45
CA TYR A 401 -28.18 3.27 -1.48
C TYR A 401 -27.57 4.07 -0.33
N TYR A 402 -26.53 3.54 0.33
CA TYR A 402 -25.98 4.18 1.53
C TYR A 402 -25.01 5.34 1.24
N MET A 403 -24.19 5.23 0.18
CA MET A 403 -23.09 6.18 -0.10
C MET A 403 -23.35 7.10 -1.29
N GLY A 404 -24.40 6.83 -2.08
CA GLY A 404 -24.79 7.64 -3.23
C GLY A 404 -25.53 8.93 -2.89
N LYS A 405 -26.17 9.52 -3.91
CA LYS A 405 -26.97 10.74 -3.76
C LYS A 405 -28.13 10.51 -2.79
N ASN A 406 -28.50 11.54 -2.03
CA ASN A 406 -29.62 11.42 -1.11
C ASN A 406 -30.94 11.25 -1.86
N THR A 407 -31.63 10.15 -1.58
CA THR A 407 -32.95 9.84 -2.14
C THR A 407 -34.03 9.98 -1.05
N PRO A 408 -35.29 10.28 -1.41
CA PRO A 408 -36.40 10.28 -0.44
C PRO A 408 -36.51 8.95 0.31
N SER A 409 -36.34 7.83 -0.39
CA SER A 409 -36.39 6.49 0.22
C SER A 409 -35.29 6.23 1.26
N ARG A 410 -34.11 6.83 1.10
CA ARG A 410 -33.05 6.78 2.11
C ARG A 410 -33.39 7.65 3.31
N GLN A 411 -33.95 8.83 3.06
CA GLN A 411 -34.38 9.73 4.11
C GLN A 411 -35.48 9.10 4.97
N ASP A 412 -36.50 8.50 4.34
CA ASP A 412 -37.59 7.80 5.03
C ASP A 412 -37.05 6.61 5.84
N PHE A 413 -36.16 5.81 5.26
CA PHE A 413 -35.51 4.71 5.99
C PHE A 413 -34.71 5.19 7.21
N ILE A 414 -33.93 6.27 7.08
CA ILE A 414 -33.21 6.85 8.22
C ILE A 414 -34.18 7.31 9.30
N ILE A 415 -35.29 7.96 8.93
CA ILE A 415 -36.32 8.42 9.88
C ILE A 415 -36.96 7.23 10.60
N ASP A 416 -37.33 6.19 9.86
CA ASP A 416 -38.00 5.00 10.41
C ASP A 416 -37.10 4.17 11.32
N ASN A 417 -35.78 4.22 11.10
CA ASN A 417 -34.77 3.49 11.88
C ASN A 417 -34.01 4.37 12.87
N LEU A 418 -34.37 5.66 13.00
CA LEU A 418 -33.73 6.58 13.92
C LEU A 418 -34.05 6.16 15.36
N LYS A 419 -33.08 5.56 16.05
CA LYS A 419 -33.19 5.31 17.49
C LYS A 419 -32.79 6.58 18.23
N VAL A 420 -33.77 7.25 18.83
CA VAL A 420 -33.51 8.39 19.72
C VAL A 420 -32.95 7.82 21.03
N GLU A 421 -31.66 8.03 21.30
CA GLU A 421 -31.11 7.83 22.65
C GLU A 421 -31.76 8.87 23.56
N VAL A 422 -32.79 8.46 24.30
CA VAL A 422 -33.29 9.25 25.42
C VAL A 422 -32.29 9.06 26.55
N ASP A 423 -31.49 10.08 26.83
CA ASP A 423 -30.75 10.19 28.10
C ASP A 423 -31.79 10.24 29.23
N LEU A 424 -32.27 9.06 29.66
CA LEU A 424 -33.03 8.91 30.88
C LEU A 424 -32.05 9.14 32.03
N VAL A 425 -31.86 10.41 32.38
CA VAL A 425 -31.43 10.80 33.71
C VAL A 425 -32.47 10.18 34.64
N SER A 426 -32.08 9.10 35.33
CA SER A 426 -32.92 8.48 36.35
C SER A 426 -33.16 9.50 37.47
N GLU A 427 -34.29 10.20 37.41
CA GLU A 427 -34.92 10.87 38.55
C GLU A 427 -35.45 9.81 39.53
N GLU A 428 -34.55 9.01 40.11
CA GLU A 428 -34.83 8.23 41.32
C GLU A 428 -33.61 8.33 42.23
N ASN A 429 -33.31 9.55 42.68
CA ASN A 429 -32.55 9.85 43.89
C ASN A 429 -32.92 11.25 44.37
N ILE A 430 -34.14 11.40 44.91
CA ILE A 430 -34.46 12.41 45.93
C ILE A 430 -35.16 11.68 47.07
#